data_AF-A0A7C3YE11-F1
#
_entry.id   AF-A0A7C3YE11-F1
#
_cell.length_a   1.000
_cell.length_b   1.000
_cell.length_c   1.000
_cell.angle_alpha   90.00
_cell.angle_beta   90.00
_cell.angle_gamma   90.00
#
_symmetry.space_group_name_H-M   'P 1'
#
loop_
_entity.id
_entity.type
_entity.pdbx_description
1 polymer ?
#
loop_
_entity_poly.entity_id
_entity_poly.type
_entity_poly.pdbx_seq_one_letter_code
_entity_poly.pdbx_strand_id
1 'polypeptide(L)'
;MDATTGGGSGALERFFRFSEWGTSLRRDTLAGLTTFMVMAYIIFVNPNILGLGGDPKGLPFAAALTSTCLVAGVMTIIMGLYTNRAYAIAPGMGLNAVVAFSLVLGQGLTMKSAMGLIVFEGVAITILVITGFREAIFRAIP
;
A
#
# COMPACT_ATOMS: atom_id res chain seq x y z
N MET A 1 -31.37 6.11 20.93
CA MET A 1 -30.14 6.13 21.76
C MET A 1 -29.14 7.04 21.09
N ASP A 2 -29.23 8.31 21.51
CA ASP A 2 -28.43 9.51 21.27
C ASP A 2 -27.29 9.47 20.25
N ALA A 3 -27.60 10.02 19.06
CA ALA A 3 -26.62 10.66 18.20
C ALA A 3 -26.21 12.00 18.85
N THR A 4 -25.21 11.96 19.73
CA THR A 4 -24.59 13.17 20.23
C THR A 4 -23.92 13.91 19.07
N THR A 5 -24.55 15.02 18.73
CA THR A 5 -24.03 16.20 18.06
C THR A 5 -22.60 16.51 18.50
N GLY A 6 -21.63 16.10 17.68
CA GLY A 6 -20.22 16.48 17.77
C GLY A 6 -19.76 17.16 16.51
N GLY A 7 -20.63 17.93 15.85
CA GLY A 7 -20.27 18.85 14.77
C GLY A 7 -19.49 20.03 15.36
N GLY A 8 -18.27 19.77 15.83
CA GLY A 8 -17.33 20.83 16.11
C GLY A 8 -16.92 21.45 14.80
N SER A 9 -17.22 22.74 14.62
CA SER A 9 -16.66 23.63 13.58
C SER A 9 -15.13 23.77 13.74
N GLY A 10 -14.41 22.66 13.73
CA GLY A 10 -12.96 22.57 13.88
C GLY A 10 -12.27 22.54 12.53
N ALA A 11 -11.00 22.97 12.49
CA ALA A 11 -10.20 22.98 11.27
C ALA A 11 -10.15 21.60 10.56
N LEU A 12 -10.21 20.51 11.34
CA LEU A 12 -10.26 19.13 10.82
C LEU A 12 -11.57 18.80 10.08
N GLU A 13 -12.72 19.25 10.57
CA GLU A 13 -14.01 19.09 9.88
C GLU A 13 -13.99 19.82 8.53
N ARG A 14 -13.45 21.04 8.50
CA ARG A 14 -13.34 21.83 7.27
C ARG A 14 -12.37 21.23 6.26
N PHE A 15 -11.27 20.64 6.74
CA PHE A 15 -10.27 20.01 5.88
C PHE A 15 -10.75 18.66 5.34
N PHE A 16 -11.22 17.76 6.21
CA PHE A 16 -11.64 16.40 5.85
C PHE A 16 -13.10 16.28 5.37
N ARG A 17 -13.91 17.34 5.55
CA ARG A 17 -15.31 17.43 5.08
C ARG A 17 -16.14 16.24 5.59
N PHE A 18 -15.99 15.86 6.86
CA PHE A 18 -16.62 14.65 7.40
C PHE A 18 -18.14 14.66 7.23
N SER A 19 -18.78 15.82 7.37
CA SER A 19 -20.21 16.01 7.14
C SER A 19 -20.66 15.73 5.70
N GLU A 20 -19.82 15.99 4.69
CA GLU A 20 -20.16 15.69 3.29
C GLU A 20 -20.06 14.19 3.01
N TRP A 21 -19.16 13.50 3.70
CA TRP A 21 -18.97 12.06 3.58
C TRP A 21 -19.84 11.24 4.55
N GLY A 22 -20.66 11.90 5.37
CA GLY A 22 -21.52 11.23 6.36
C GLY A 22 -20.74 10.45 7.42
N THR A 23 -19.51 10.86 7.73
CA THR A 23 -18.63 10.19 8.68
C THR A 23 -18.27 11.08 9.88
N SER A 24 -17.48 10.56 10.82
CA SER A 24 -16.99 11.28 11.99
C SER A 24 -15.57 10.84 12.31
N LEU A 25 -14.80 11.70 13.00
CA LEU A 25 -13.44 11.39 13.44
C LEU A 25 -13.34 10.04 14.15
N ARG A 26 -14.30 9.72 15.03
CA ARG A 26 -14.35 8.43 15.74
C ARG A 26 -14.55 7.25 14.80
N ARG A 27 -15.47 7.38 13.84
CA ARG A 27 -15.77 6.32 12.85
C ARG A 27 -14.57 6.07 11.95
N ASP A 28 -13.94 7.13 11.44
CA ASP A 28 -12.79 7.01 10.53
C ASP A 28 -11.55 6.47 11.24
N THR A 29 -11.30 6.90 12.48
CA THR A 29 -10.18 6.36 13.28
C THR A 29 -10.36 4.87 13.53
N LEU A 30 -11.59 4.45 13.89
CA LEU A 30 -11.89 3.04 14.12
C LEU A 30 -11.78 2.22 12.83
N ALA A 31 -12.29 2.74 11.71
CA ALA A 31 -12.17 2.10 10.40
C ALA A 31 -10.69 1.93 9.99
N GLY A 32 -9.88 2.97 10.15
CA GLY A 32 -8.44 2.91 9.90
C GLY A 32 -7.72 1.88 10.78
N LEU A 33 -8.06 1.81 12.06
CA LEU A 33 -7.51 0.79 12.96
C LEU A 33 -7.92 -0.62 12.54
N THR A 34 -9.18 -0.84 12.17
CA THR A 34 -9.64 -2.14 11.65
C THR A 34 -8.87 -2.52 10.39
N THR A 35 -8.73 -1.62 9.43
CA THR A 35 -7.95 -1.85 8.21
C THR A 35 -6.49 -2.17 8.52
N PHE A 36 -5.86 -1.42 9.43
CA PHE A 36 -4.50 -1.71 9.89
C PHE A 36 -4.38 -3.13 10.45
N MET A 37 -5.29 -3.54 11.34
CA MET A 37 -5.27 -4.88 11.94
C MET A 37 -5.44 -5.98 10.88
N VAL A 38 -6.30 -5.78 9.88
CA VAL A 38 -6.48 -6.72 8.77
C VAL A 38 -5.21 -6.87 7.93
N MET A 39 -4.44 -5.79 7.75
CA MET A 39 -3.20 -5.81 6.96
C MET A 39 -1.94 -6.09 7.79
N ALA A 40 -2.03 -6.10 9.13
CA ALA A 40 -0.88 -6.22 10.02
C ALA A 40 -0.05 -7.49 9.79
N TYR A 41 -0.66 -8.55 9.23
CA TYR A 41 0.06 -9.76 8.83
C TYR A 41 1.22 -9.47 7.86
N ILE A 42 1.12 -8.42 7.03
CA ILE A 42 2.16 -8.01 6.06
C ILE A 42 3.48 -7.71 6.76
N ILE A 43 3.43 -7.20 8.00
CA ILE A 43 4.62 -6.84 8.80
C ILE A 43 5.55 -8.04 8.98
N PHE A 44 4.99 -9.25 9.08
CA PHE A 44 5.76 -10.49 9.24
C PHE A 44 5.86 -11.29 7.95
N VAL A 45 4.80 -11.34 7.15
CA VAL A 45 4.78 -12.18 5.95
C VAL A 45 5.66 -11.59 4.84
N ASN A 46 5.67 -10.28 4.66
CA ASN A 46 6.50 -9.67 3.62
C ASN A 46 8.01 -9.92 3.81
N PRO A 47 8.62 -9.61 4.97
CA PRO A 47 10.05 -9.88 5.17
C PRO A 47 10.38 -11.39 5.14
N ASN A 48 9.44 -12.27 5.53
CA ASN A 48 9.63 -13.71 5.38
C ASN A 48 9.68 -14.14 3.90
N ILE A 49 8.84 -13.58 3.03
CA ILE A 49 8.85 -13.87 1.60
C ILE A 49 10.12 -13.29 0.95
N LEU A 50 10.48 -12.04 1.24
CA LEU A 50 11.63 -11.38 0.64
C LEU A 50 12.98 -11.88 1.20
N GLY A 51 12.96 -12.54 2.35
CA GLY A 51 14.11 -13.24 2.94
C GLY A 51 14.37 -14.63 2.35
N LEU A 52 13.47 -15.16 1.51
CA LEU A 52 13.64 -16.46 0.89
C LEU A 52 14.90 -16.49 0.01
N GLY A 53 15.69 -17.55 0.14
CA GLY A 53 16.99 -17.69 -0.54
C GLY A 53 18.21 -17.45 0.35
N GLY A 54 18.03 -16.92 1.57
CA GLY A 54 19.09 -16.75 2.57
C GLY A 54 20.17 -15.74 2.17
N ASP A 55 21.09 -15.40 3.08
CA ASP A 55 22.25 -14.55 2.76
C ASP A 55 23.18 -15.28 1.76
N PRO A 56 23.56 -14.70 0.59
CA PRO A 56 23.43 -13.30 0.16
C PRO A 56 22.30 -13.00 -0.83
N LYS A 57 21.41 -13.97 -1.07
CA LYS A 57 20.36 -13.85 -2.09
C LYS A 57 19.09 -13.20 -1.57
N GLY A 58 18.75 -13.32 -0.29
CA GLY A 58 17.55 -12.75 0.34
C GLY A 58 17.80 -11.42 1.05
N LEU A 59 16.73 -10.67 1.30
CA LEU A 59 16.81 -9.42 2.08
C LEU A 59 16.88 -9.71 3.60
N PRO A 60 17.68 -8.96 4.36
CA PRO A 60 17.67 -9.05 5.82
C PRO A 60 16.27 -8.73 6.36
N PHE A 61 15.76 -9.58 7.25
CA PHE A 61 14.41 -9.47 7.79
C PHE A 61 14.12 -8.07 8.37
N ALA A 62 15.02 -7.56 9.21
CA ALA A 62 14.86 -6.24 9.84
C ALA A 62 14.79 -5.12 8.80
N ALA A 63 15.65 -5.16 7.77
CA ALA A 63 15.64 -4.15 6.71
C ALA A 63 14.35 -4.19 5.88
N ALA A 64 13.89 -5.39 5.50
CA ALA A 64 12.65 -5.58 4.76
C ALA A 64 11.41 -5.16 5.58
N LEU A 65 11.38 -5.48 6.88
CA LEU A 65 10.31 -5.07 7.79
C LEU A 65 10.25 -3.55 7.91
N THR A 66 11.36 -2.90 8.29
CA THR A 66 11.40 -1.46 8.52
C THR A 66 11.07 -0.68 7.26
N SER A 67 11.65 -1.07 6.11
CA SER A 67 11.35 -0.42 4.83
C SER A 67 9.88 -0.58 4.42
N THR A 68 9.29 -1.76 4.60
CA THR A 68 7.87 -2.00 4.28
C THR A 68 6.96 -1.13 5.14
N CYS A 69 7.13 -1.16 6.46
CA CYS A 69 6.29 -0.38 7.38
C CYS A 69 6.44 1.13 7.14
N LEU A 70 7.67 1.60 6.92
CA LEU A 70 7.95 3.01 6.68
C LEU A 70 7.32 3.48 5.38
N VAL A 71 7.55 2.78 4.27
CA VAL A 71 7.03 3.18 2.95
C VAL A 71 5.50 3.07 2.92
N ALA A 72 4.93 1.97 3.42
CA ALA A 72 3.47 1.79 3.46
C ALA A 72 2.79 2.87 4.32
N GLY A 73 3.36 3.19 5.49
CA GLY A 73 2.84 4.24 6.37
C GLY A 73 2.91 5.62 5.72
N VAL A 74 4.08 6.00 5.19
CA VAL A 74 4.27 7.30 4.52
C VAL A 74 3.36 7.44 3.31
N MET A 75 3.27 6.43 2.44
CA MET A 75 2.41 6.48 1.26
C MET A 75 0.93 6.52 1.61
N THR A 76 0.51 5.77 2.63
CA THR A 76 -0.88 5.83 3.15
C THR A 76 -1.22 7.23 3.67
N ILE A 77 -0.31 7.86 4.41
CA ILE A 77 -0.51 9.24 4.91
C ILE A 77 -0.59 10.23 3.75
N ILE A 78 0.36 10.19 2.82
CA ILE A 78 0.39 11.09 1.66
C ILE A 78 -0.89 10.94 0.85
N MET A 79 -1.32 9.72 0.57
CA MET A 79 -2.54 9.44 -0.19
C MET A 79 -3.78 9.94 0.53
N GLY A 80 -3.86 9.72 1.85
CA GLY A 80 -4.95 10.21 2.68
C GLY A 80 -5.07 11.73 2.68
N LEU A 81 -3.94 12.44 2.80
CA LEU A 81 -3.89 13.90 2.77
C LEU A 81 -4.17 14.47 1.37
N TYR A 82 -3.67 13.83 0.32
CA TYR A 82 -3.82 14.30 -1.06
C TYR A 82 -5.24 14.09 -1.59
N THR A 83 -5.83 12.92 -1.33
CA THR A 83 -7.18 12.59 -1.82
C THR A 83 -8.29 12.96 -0.87
N ASN A 84 -7.94 13.32 0.37
CA ASN A 84 -8.88 13.57 1.45
C ASN A 84 -9.83 12.37 1.69
N ARG A 85 -9.31 11.15 1.49
CA ARG A 85 -10.05 9.89 1.56
C ARG A 85 -9.20 8.81 2.23
N ALA A 86 -9.85 7.89 2.93
CA ALA A 86 -9.19 6.78 3.58
C ALA A 86 -8.77 5.70 2.56
N TYR A 87 -7.53 5.79 2.07
CA TYR A 87 -6.91 4.76 1.23
C TYR A 87 -5.68 4.19 1.92
N ALA A 88 -5.75 2.92 2.30
CA ALA A 88 -4.59 2.18 2.77
C ALA A 88 -3.74 1.71 1.58
N ILE A 89 -2.43 1.97 1.64
CA ILE A 89 -1.46 1.51 0.66
C ILE A 89 -0.51 0.53 1.35
N ALA A 90 -0.43 -0.67 0.78
CA ALA A 90 0.40 -1.76 1.27
C ALA A 90 0.93 -2.57 0.07
N PRO A 91 2.00 -3.36 0.24
CA PRO A 91 2.53 -4.18 -0.85
C PRO A 91 1.53 -5.24 -1.33
N GLY A 92 1.49 -5.45 -2.64
CA GLY A 92 0.70 -6.50 -3.28
C GLY A 92 1.32 -7.88 -3.05
N MET A 93 0.82 -8.61 -2.05
CA MET A 93 1.41 -9.89 -1.62
C MET A 93 1.52 -10.95 -2.73
N GLY A 94 0.61 -10.97 -3.70
CA GLY A 94 0.68 -11.86 -4.86
C GLY A 94 1.88 -11.59 -5.77
N LEU A 95 2.19 -10.32 -6.04
CA LEU A 95 3.36 -9.95 -6.85
C LEU A 95 4.67 -10.24 -6.11
N ASN A 96 4.70 -10.04 -4.79
CA ASN A 96 5.87 -10.38 -3.97
C ASN A 96 6.18 -11.88 -4.02
N ALA A 97 5.15 -12.73 -4.07
CA ALA A 97 5.32 -14.17 -4.25
C ALA A 97 5.93 -14.50 -5.62
N VAL A 98 5.48 -13.86 -6.70
CA VAL A 98 6.07 -14.04 -8.04
C VAL A 98 7.55 -13.63 -8.05
N VAL A 99 7.90 -12.51 -7.41
CA VAL A 99 9.30 -12.06 -7.30
C VAL A 99 10.15 -13.09 -6.54
N ALA A 100 9.70 -13.55 -5.37
CA ALA A 100 10.49 -14.47 -4.56
C ALA A 100 10.57 -15.88 -5.19
N PHE A 101 9.44 -16.45 -5.59
CA PHE A 101 9.38 -17.83 -6.05
C PHE A 101 9.75 -18.00 -7.52
N SER A 102 9.28 -17.12 -8.40
CA SER A 102 9.52 -17.26 -9.84
C SER A 102 10.85 -16.64 -10.26
N LEU A 103 11.13 -15.40 -9.86
CA LEU A 103 12.34 -14.70 -10.30
C LEU A 103 13.59 -15.13 -9.52
N VAL A 104 13.52 -15.10 -8.19
CA VAL A 104 14.69 -15.40 -7.35
C VAL A 104 14.93 -16.91 -7.26
N LEU A 105 13.94 -17.69 -6.84
CA LEU A 105 14.12 -19.15 -6.68
C LEU A 105 14.05 -19.90 -8.02
N GLY A 106 13.10 -19.55 -8.90
CA GLY A 106 12.91 -20.24 -10.18
C GLY A 106 13.96 -19.89 -11.23
N GLN A 107 14.26 -18.61 -11.42
CA GLN A 107 15.21 -18.13 -12.43
C GLN A 107 16.60 -17.81 -11.88
N GLY A 108 16.81 -17.94 -10.56
CA GLY A 108 18.11 -17.74 -9.92
C GLY A 108 18.57 -16.28 -9.86
N LEU A 109 17.67 -15.31 -10.11
CA LEU A 109 18.02 -13.89 -10.04
C LEU A 109 18.41 -13.48 -8.62
N THR A 110 19.36 -12.54 -8.51
CA THR A 110 19.66 -11.94 -7.21
C THR A 110 18.53 -11.01 -6.79
N MET A 111 18.30 -10.85 -5.48
CA MET A 111 17.26 -9.92 -5.01
C MET A 111 17.53 -8.48 -5.44
N LYS A 112 18.80 -8.07 -5.58
CA LYS A 112 19.16 -6.76 -6.14
C LYS A 112 18.65 -6.60 -7.58
N SER A 113 18.88 -7.60 -8.43
CA SER A 113 18.39 -7.60 -9.81
C SER A 113 16.86 -7.61 -9.87
N ALA A 114 16.22 -8.41 -9.02
CA ALA A 114 14.76 -8.49 -8.95
C ALA A 114 14.13 -7.16 -8.47
N MET A 115 14.70 -6.52 -7.44
CA MET A 115 14.26 -5.19 -7.00
C MET A 115 14.46 -4.13 -8.10
N GLY A 116 15.56 -4.20 -8.85
CA GLY A 116 15.79 -3.33 -10.00
C GLY A 116 14.69 -3.48 -11.07
N LEU A 117 14.31 -4.72 -11.38
CA LEU A 117 13.21 -5.01 -12.30
C LEU A 117 11.88 -4.41 -11.83
N ILE A 118 11.57 -4.51 -10.53
CA ILE A 118 10.34 -3.91 -9.95
C ILE A 118 10.33 -2.39 -10.14
N VAL A 119 11.46 -1.72 -9.98
CA VAL A 119 11.55 -0.26 -10.23
C VAL A 119 11.26 0.06 -11.70
N PHE A 120 11.85 -0.70 -12.63
CA PHE A 120 11.58 -0.50 -14.07
C PHE A 120 10.13 -0.79 -14.43
N GLU A 121 9.53 -1.82 -13.85
CA GLU A 121 8.10 -2.13 -14.02
C GLU A 121 7.22 -1.00 -13.49
N GLY A 122 7.52 -0.48 -12.30
CA GLY A 122 6.80 0.66 -11.73
C GLY A 122 6.89 1.92 -12.61
N VAL A 123 8.05 2.19 -13.21
CA VAL A 123 8.22 3.29 -14.17
C VAL A 123 7.39 3.03 -15.44
N ALA A 124 7.44 1.82 -15.99
CA ALA A 124 6.67 1.46 -17.19
C ALA A 124 5.16 1.58 -16.96
N ILE A 125 4.65 1.06 -15.84
CA ILE A 125 3.23 1.19 -15.45
C ILE A 125 2.87 2.66 -15.22
N THR A 126 3.73 3.43 -14.58
CA THR A 126 3.51 4.87 -14.37
C THR A 126 3.34 5.58 -15.71
N ILE A 127 4.22 5.33 -16.69
CA ILE A 127 4.11 5.90 -18.04
C ILE A 127 2.77 5.49 -18.67
N LEU A 128 2.39 4.21 -18.61
CA LEU A 128 1.12 3.72 -19.16
C LEU A 128 -0.11 4.36 -18.50
N VAL A 129 -0.06 4.61 -17.20
CA VAL A 129 -1.16 5.29 -16.47
C VAL A 129 -1.28 6.74 -16.92
N ILE A 130 -0.16 7.46 -17.09
CA ILE A 130 -0.18 8.87 -17.49
C ILE A 130 -0.60 9.03 -18.97
N THR A 131 -0.29 8.07 -19.84
CA THR A 131 -0.70 8.10 -21.26
C THR A 131 -2.16 7.72 -21.50
N GLY A 132 -2.93 7.42 -20.44
CA GLY A 132 -4.35 7.07 -20.55
C GLY A 132 -4.62 5.64 -21.04
N PHE A 133 -3.58 4.80 -21.16
CA PHE A 133 -3.72 3.41 -21.59
C PHE A 133 -4.61 2.60 -20.65
N ARG A 134 -4.60 2.92 -19.35
CA ARG A 134 -5.53 2.35 -18.36
C ARG A 134 -6.99 2.56 -18.79
N GLU A 135 -7.37 3.75 -19.22
CA GLU A 135 -8.75 4.04 -19.64
C GLU A 135 -9.10 3.32 -20.94
N ALA A 136 -8.14 3.21 -21.86
CA ALA A 136 -8.33 2.46 -23.10
C ALA A 136 -8.61 0.97 -22.85
N ILE A 137 -7.88 0.33 -21.93
CA ILE A 137 -8.16 -1.06 -21.51
C ILE A 137 -9.55 -1.17 -20.90
N PHE A 138 -9.89 -0.29 -19.95
CA PHE A 138 -11.20 -0.36 -19.28
C PHE A 138 -12.37 -0.18 -20.24
N ARG A 139 -12.21 0.61 -21.32
CA ARG A 139 -13.22 0.73 -22.38
C ARG A 139 -13.27 -0.47 -23.33
N ALA A 140 -12.20 -1.25 -23.41
CA ALA A 140 -12.12 -2.43 -24.26
C ALA A 140 -12.72 -3.70 -23.61
N ILE A 141 -12.97 -3.67 -22.30
CA ILE A 141 -13.65 -4.76 -21.56
C ILE A 141 -15.14 -4.40 -21.47
N PRO A 142 -16.04 -5.10 -22.17
CA PRO A 142 -17.49 -4.86 -22.13
C PRO A 142 -18.13 -5.23 -20.79
#